data_AF-A0A6G8CFK3-F1
#
_entry.id   AF-A0A6G8CFK3-F1
#
_cell.length_a   1.000
_cell.length_b   1.000
_cell.length_c   1.000
_cell.angle_alpha   90.00
_cell.angle_beta   90.00
_cell.angle_gamma   90.00
#
_symmetry.space_group_name_H-M   'P 1'
#
loop_
_entity.id
_entity.type
_entity.pdbx_description
1 polymer ?
#
loop_
_entity_poly.entity_id
_entity_poly.type
_entity_poly.pdbx_seq_one_letter_code
_entity_poly.pdbx_strand_id
1 'polypeptide(L)'
;MEQLIDNQRTGFRRVVALLFDAIVIAVPFLFISTNTEINEETSSIFSDARVVLPILYSVFMNYRYGQTLGKMVAGIRVSTMDKTNTLTLRQAILRDSIWIGFAALSLSGISDSLPMSFALCLSFAFLLWPLADIITMLANPQRRAAHDFIAGTVVVKVTADDRVIA
;
A
#
# COMPACT_ATOMS: atom_id res chain seq x y z
N MET A 1 -19.78 24.47 -1.81
CA MET A 1 -18.54 24.72 -1.05
C MET A 1 -18.27 23.67 0.03
N GLU A 2 -19.27 22.98 0.59
CA GLU A 2 -19.08 21.90 1.58
C GLU A 2 -18.33 20.67 1.06
N GLN A 3 -18.58 20.24 -0.19
CA GLN A 3 -17.85 19.12 -0.81
C GLN A 3 -16.36 19.42 -1.06
N LEU A 4 -15.97 20.70 -1.16
CA LEU A 4 -14.57 21.11 -1.31
C LEU A 4 -13.81 21.11 0.03
N ILE A 5 -14.52 21.27 1.15
CA ILE A 5 -13.93 21.23 2.51
C ILE A 5 -13.76 19.78 2.99
N ASP A 6 -14.66 18.86 2.63
CA ASP A 6 -14.50 17.43 2.98
C ASP A 6 -13.39 16.75 2.15
N ASN A 7 -13.15 17.23 0.92
CA ASN A 7 -12.05 16.77 0.07
C ASN A 7 -10.67 17.07 0.70
N GLN A 8 -10.55 18.12 1.52
CA GLN A 8 -9.29 18.49 2.18
C GLN A 8 -8.80 17.47 3.23
N ARG A 9 -9.66 16.57 3.72
CA ARG A 9 -9.38 15.66 4.84
C ARG A 9 -8.99 14.22 4.45
N THR A 10 -9.02 13.86 3.18
CA THR A 10 -8.69 12.49 2.72
C THR A 10 -7.19 12.20 2.72
N GLY A 11 -6.34 13.21 2.50
CA GLY A 11 -4.87 13.08 2.48
C GLY A 11 -4.29 12.64 3.82
N PHE A 12 -4.62 13.37 4.89
CA PHE A 12 -4.17 13.02 6.24
C PHE A 12 -4.65 11.63 6.67
N ARG A 13 -5.89 11.27 6.34
CA ARG A 13 -6.45 9.94 6.62
C ARG A 13 -5.68 8.82 5.90
N ARG A 14 -5.16 9.07 4.69
CA ARG A 14 -4.29 8.09 4.01
C ARG A 14 -2.92 7.96 4.67
N VAL A 15 -2.33 9.06 5.14
CA VAL A 15 -1.07 8.99 5.90
C VAL A 15 -1.28 8.21 7.19
N VAL A 16 -2.37 8.49 7.92
CA VAL A 16 -2.74 7.71 9.12
C VAL A 16 -2.99 6.25 8.77
N ALA A 17 -3.69 5.96 7.66
CA ALA A 17 -3.88 4.59 7.19
C ALA A 17 -2.55 3.88 6.89
N LEU A 18 -1.60 4.56 6.22
CA LEU A 18 -0.27 4.02 5.94
C LEU A 18 0.51 3.74 7.23
N LEU A 19 0.44 4.63 8.22
CA LEU A 19 1.08 4.42 9.52
C LEU A 19 0.48 3.22 10.25
N PHE A 20 -0.84 3.09 10.26
CA PHE A 20 -1.50 1.93 10.87
C PHE A 20 -1.19 0.63 10.13
N ASP A 21 -1.26 0.62 8.80
CA ASP A 21 -0.89 -0.56 8.00
C ASP A 21 0.58 -0.94 8.23
N ALA A 22 1.49 0.04 8.35
CA ALA A 22 2.89 -0.20 8.68
C ALA A 22 3.06 -0.80 10.08
N ILE A 23 2.34 -0.32 11.10
CA ILE A 23 2.37 -0.88 12.47
C ILE A 23 1.85 -2.31 12.49
N VAL A 24 0.73 -2.58 11.81
CA VAL A 24 0.11 -3.91 11.73
C VAL A 24 1.08 -4.94 11.18
N ILE A 25 1.92 -4.56 10.21
CA ILE A 25 2.92 -5.44 9.61
C ILE A 25 4.21 -5.47 10.44
N ALA A 26 4.67 -4.32 10.93
CA ALA A 26 5.96 -4.19 11.61
C ALA A 26 5.96 -4.86 13.00
N VAL A 27 4.86 -4.82 13.74
CA VAL A 27 4.80 -5.38 15.11
C VAL A 27 5.00 -6.89 15.14
N PRO A 28 4.23 -7.70 14.37
CA PRO A 28 4.48 -9.14 14.27
C PRO A 28 5.88 -9.43 13.74
N PHE A 29 6.34 -8.66 12.76
CA PHE A 29 7.65 -8.87 12.16
C PHE A 29 8.80 -8.65 13.16
N LEU A 30 8.77 -7.55 13.91
CA LEU A 30 9.76 -7.24 14.93
C LEU A 30 9.77 -8.31 16.02
N PHE A 31 8.57 -8.72 16.48
CA PHE A 31 8.43 -9.77 17.48
C PHE A 31 9.08 -11.07 17.01
N ILE A 32 8.83 -11.51 15.78
CA ILE A 32 9.47 -12.73 15.26
C ILE A 32 10.99 -12.54 15.17
N SER A 33 11.47 -11.37 14.71
CA SER A 33 12.92 -11.12 14.57
C SER A 33 13.69 -11.11 15.90
N THR A 34 13.08 -10.69 17.00
CA THR A 34 13.75 -10.65 18.31
C THR A 34 13.68 -11.99 19.05
N ASN A 35 12.72 -12.85 18.71
CA ASN A 35 12.52 -14.14 19.36
C ASN A 35 13.18 -15.31 18.60
N THR A 36 13.77 -15.05 17.43
CA THR A 36 14.42 -16.06 16.61
C THR A 36 15.91 -15.76 16.53
N GLU A 37 16.77 -16.75 16.82
CA GLU A 37 18.20 -16.63 16.55
C GLU A 37 18.42 -16.55 15.03
N ILE A 38 18.91 -15.40 14.57
CA ILE A 38 19.07 -15.13 13.15
C ILE A 38 20.40 -15.73 12.68
N ASN A 39 20.34 -16.96 12.16
CA ASN A 39 21.39 -17.59 11.36
C ASN A 39 21.36 -17.08 9.90
N GLU A 40 22.40 -17.37 9.11
CA GLU A 40 22.48 -16.94 7.70
C GLU A 40 21.28 -17.41 6.86
N GLU A 41 20.86 -18.67 6.98
CA GLU A 41 19.69 -19.19 6.24
C GLU A 41 18.38 -18.54 6.67
N THR A 42 18.18 -18.36 7.98
CA THR A 42 17.00 -17.65 8.49
C THR A 42 16.98 -16.20 8.03
N SER A 43 18.15 -15.53 7.89
CA SER A 43 18.21 -14.13 7.49
C SER A 43 17.67 -13.88 6.08
N SER A 44 17.93 -14.80 5.14
CA SER A 44 17.42 -14.73 3.76
C SER A 44 15.92 -14.99 3.69
N ILE A 45 15.42 -15.99 4.43
CA ILE A 45 13.98 -16.25 4.52
C ILE A 45 13.25 -15.05 5.14
N PHE A 46 13.85 -14.42 6.15
CA PHE A 46 13.31 -13.20 6.77
C PHE A 46 13.28 -12.01 5.82
N SER A 47 14.30 -11.81 4.97
CA SER A 47 14.31 -10.70 4.00
C SER A 47 13.23 -10.87 2.94
N ASP A 48 13.04 -12.09 2.44
CA ASP A 48 12.03 -12.38 1.43
C ASP A 48 10.61 -12.24 2.01
N ALA A 49 10.41 -12.72 3.23
CA ALA A 49 9.15 -12.57 3.95
C ALA A 49 8.77 -11.09 4.15
N ARG A 50 9.74 -10.18 4.39
CA ARG A 50 9.46 -8.73 4.51
C ARG A 50 8.83 -8.14 3.26
N VAL A 51 9.16 -8.67 2.09
CA VAL A 51 8.72 -8.14 0.81
C VAL A 51 7.40 -8.76 0.38
N VAL A 52 7.22 -10.07 0.62
CA VAL A 52 6.04 -10.83 0.18
C VAL A 52 4.83 -10.66 1.11
N LEU A 53 5.04 -10.66 2.43
CA LEU A 53 3.94 -10.58 3.41
C LEU A 53 3.06 -9.31 3.25
N PRO A 54 3.62 -8.10 3.07
CA PRO A 54 2.81 -6.90 2.87
C PRO A 54 1.90 -6.98 1.64
N ILE A 55 2.41 -7.57 0.56
CA ILE A 55 1.66 -7.72 -0.71
C ILE A 55 0.55 -8.75 -0.54
N LEU A 56 0.84 -9.90 0.08
CA LEU A 56 -0.20 -10.90 0.37
C LEU A 56 -1.28 -10.33 1.28
N TYR A 57 -0.90 -9.58 2.31
CA TYR A 57 -1.82 -8.89 3.21
C TYR A 57 -2.67 -7.86 2.47
N SER A 58 -2.06 -6.98 1.65
CA SER A 58 -2.79 -5.95 0.90
C SER A 58 -3.78 -6.58 -0.08
N VAL A 59 -3.34 -7.57 -0.86
CA VAL A 59 -4.17 -8.26 -1.84
C VAL A 59 -5.32 -9.00 -1.17
N PHE A 60 -5.06 -9.75 -0.09
CA PHE A 60 -6.09 -10.49 0.63
C PHE A 60 -7.13 -9.56 1.26
N MET A 61 -6.70 -8.49 1.93
CA MET A 61 -7.61 -7.51 2.54
C MET A 61 -8.41 -6.74 1.49
N ASN A 62 -7.78 -6.33 0.39
CA ASN A 62 -8.47 -5.66 -0.71
C ASN A 62 -9.47 -6.60 -1.40
N TYR A 63 -9.16 -7.89 -1.55
CA TYR A 63 -10.09 -8.86 -2.14
C TYR A 63 -11.27 -9.19 -1.22
N ARG A 64 -11.03 -9.44 0.07
CA ARG A 64 -12.09 -9.90 0.98
C ARG A 64 -12.95 -8.77 1.56
N TYR A 65 -12.36 -7.60 1.77
CA TYR A 65 -12.98 -6.47 2.48
C TYR A 65 -13.02 -5.18 1.66
N GLY A 66 -12.41 -5.12 0.47
CA GLY A 66 -12.38 -3.93 -0.37
C GLY A 66 -11.52 -2.78 0.20
N GLN A 67 -10.76 -3.01 1.27
CA GLN A 67 -9.90 -2.03 1.93
C GLN A 67 -8.93 -2.70 2.90
N THR A 68 -7.79 -2.07 3.19
CA THR A 68 -6.81 -2.51 4.20
C THR A 68 -7.23 -2.08 5.62
N LEU A 69 -6.73 -2.74 6.67
CA LEU A 69 -7.10 -2.41 8.06
C LEU A 69 -6.80 -0.95 8.41
N GLY A 70 -5.67 -0.40 7.96
CA GLY A 70 -5.34 1.01 8.15
C GLY A 70 -6.37 1.95 7.50
N LYS A 71 -6.88 1.60 6.33
CA LYS A 71 -7.96 2.35 5.65
C LYS A 71 -9.30 2.22 6.37
N MET A 72 -9.58 1.05 6.96
CA MET A 72 -10.75 0.86 7.83
C MET A 72 -10.70 1.79 9.04
N VAL A 73 -9.56 1.83 9.74
CA VAL A 73 -9.32 2.71 10.90
C VAL A 73 -9.44 4.18 10.50
N ALA A 74 -8.91 4.55 9.34
CA ALA A 74 -8.98 5.90 8.81
C ALA A 74 -10.39 6.28 8.25
N GLY A 75 -11.32 5.33 8.17
CA GLY A 75 -12.68 5.55 7.68
C GLY A 75 -12.73 6.00 6.22
N ILE A 76 -11.85 5.44 5.38
CA ILE A 76 -11.76 5.72 3.95
C ILE A 76 -11.87 4.43 3.15
N ARG A 77 -12.58 4.46 2.02
CA ARG A 77 -12.74 3.33 1.11
C ARG A 77 -12.31 3.74 -0.29
N VAL A 78 -11.73 2.79 -1.02
CA VAL A 78 -11.39 2.97 -2.42
C VAL A 78 -12.62 2.60 -3.24
N SER A 79 -13.12 3.52 -4.05
CA SER A 79 -14.23 3.30 -4.97
C SER A 79 -13.74 3.42 -6.40
N THR A 80 -14.28 2.59 -7.27
CA THR A 80 -14.17 2.77 -8.72
C THR A 80 -14.99 3.99 -9.14
N MET A 81 -14.63 4.61 -10.26
CA MET A 81 -15.36 5.76 -10.84
C MET A 81 -16.85 5.47 -11.07
N ASP A 82 -17.21 4.20 -11.25
CA ASP A 82 -18.56 3.75 -11.53
C ASP A 82 -19.46 3.63 -10.27
N LYS A 83 -19.00 4.11 -9.10
CA LYS A 83 -19.77 4.29 -7.84
C LYS A 83 -20.47 3.06 -7.25
N THR A 84 -20.44 1.89 -7.89
CA THR A 84 -21.36 0.79 -7.57
C THR A 84 -20.71 -0.54 -7.28
N ASN A 85 -19.39 -0.70 -7.47
CA ASN A 85 -18.77 -2.00 -7.21
C ASN A 85 -17.46 -1.90 -6.45
N THR A 86 -17.35 -2.83 -5.49
CA THR A 86 -16.15 -3.22 -4.76
C THR A 86 -14.97 -3.40 -5.72
N LEU A 87 -13.77 -2.99 -5.29
CA LEU A 87 -12.52 -3.10 -6.04
C LEU A 87 -12.41 -4.41 -6.84
N THR A 88 -12.27 -4.30 -8.17
CA THR A 88 -12.00 -5.47 -9.02
C THR A 88 -10.56 -5.96 -8.77
N LEU A 89 -10.34 -7.27 -8.70
CA LEU A 89 -9.00 -7.87 -8.52
C LEU A 89 -7.93 -7.27 -9.46
N ARG A 90 -8.30 -6.96 -10.70
CA ARG A 90 -7.43 -6.29 -11.67
C ARG A 90 -6.95 -4.91 -11.18
N GLN A 91 -7.82 -4.12 -10.56
CA GLN A 91 -7.47 -2.79 -10.04
C GLN A 91 -6.58 -2.90 -8.80
N ALA A 92 -6.80 -3.92 -7.95
CA ALA A 92 -5.91 -4.19 -6.82
C ALA A 92 -4.50 -4.57 -7.29
N ILE A 93 -4.39 -5.46 -8.29
CA ILE A 93 -3.09 -5.84 -8.87
C ILE A 93 -2.43 -4.66 -9.57
N LEU A 94 -3.18 -3.84 -10.32
CA LEU A 94 -2.63 -2.65 -10.96
C LEU A 94 -2.10 -1.64 -9.95
N ARG A 95 -2.78 -1.49 -8.81
CA ARG A 95 -2.33 -0.61 -7.72
C ARG A 95 -1.04 -1.12 -7.07
N ASP A 96 -0.95 -2.44 -6.85
CA ASP A 96 0.21 -3.06 -6.22
C ASP A 96 1.30 -3.43 -7.25
N SER A 97 1.08 -3.18 -8.54
CA SER A 97 1.97 -3.60 -9.64
C SER A 97 3.41 -3.16 -9.49
N ILE A 98 3.62 -1.96 -8.93
CA ILE A 98 4.96 -1.40 -8.73
C ILE A 98 5.66 -2.10 -7.58
N TRP A 99 4.95 -2.35 -6.47
CA TRP A 99 5.45 -3.16 -5.37
C TRP A 99 5.69 -4.62 -5.78
N ILE A 100 4.81 -5.19 -6.62
CA ILE A 100 4.96 -6.54 -7.18
C ILE A 100 6.21 -6.60 -8.08
N GLY A 101 6.44 -5.60 -8.92
CA GLY A 101 7.64 -5.54 -9.78
C GLY A 101 8.92 -5.46 -8.96
N PHE A 102 8.93 -4.63 -7.93
CA PHE A 102 10.01 -4.54 -6.95
C PHE A 102 10.23 -5.86 -6.20
N ALA A 103 9.15 -6.52 -5.77
CA ALA A 103 9.21 -7.80 -5.10
C ALA A 103 9.77 -8.91 -6.00
N ALA A 104 9.32 -8.97 -7.26
CA ALA A 104 9.85 -9.91 -8.23
C ALA A 104 11.34 -9.70 -8.49
N LEU A 105 11.79 -8.43 -8.58
CA LEU A 105 13.21 -8.11 -8.72
C LEU A 105 14.03 -8.56 -7.52
N SER A 106 13.52 -8.32 -6.30
CA SER A 106 14.17 -8.74 -5.05
C SER A 106 14.27 -10.27 -4.95
N LEU A 107 13.18 -10.99 -5.24
CA LEU A 107 13.15 -12.46 -5.16
C LEU A 107 13.99 -13.14 -6.24
N SER A 108 14.18 -12.49 -7.39
CA SER A 108 15.00 -13.03 -8.47
C SER A 108 16.50 -13.05 -8.15
N GLY A 109 16.94 -12.40 -7.06
CA GLY A 109 18.35 -12.23 -6.71
C GLY A 109 19.13 -11.34 -7.69
N ILE A 110 18.48 -10.84 -8.75
CA ILE A 110 19.09 -9.94 -9.73
C ILE A 110 19.59 -8.68 -9.03
N SER A 111 18.84 -8.18 -8.03
CA SER A 111 19.24 -7.03 -7.22
C SER A 111 20.61 -7.19 -6.56
N ASP A 112 20.98 -8.41 -6.19
CA ASP A 112 22.21 -8.69 -5.42
C ASP A 112 23.45 -8.71 -6.32
N SER A 113 23.23 -8.95 -7.62
CA SER A 113 24.27 -8.90 -8.65
C SER A 113 24.55 -7.49 -9.19
N LEU A 114 23.73 -6.51 -8.82
CA LEU A 114 23.87 -5.15 -9.31
C LEU A 114 25.01 -4.39 -8.58
N PRO A 115 25.65 -3.41 -9.25
CA PRO A 115 26.58 -2.52 -8.59
C PRO A 115 25.93 -1.84 -7.38
N MET A 116 26.70 -1.64 -6.31
CA MET A 116 26.23 -1.02 -5.06
C MET A 116 25.49 0.32 -5.29
N SER A 117 25.96 1.14 -6.23
CA SER A 117 25.29 2.39 -6.60
C SER A 117 23.88 2.18 -7.13
N PHE A 118 23.67 1.11 -7.92
CA PHE A 118 22.37 0.75 -8.46
C PHE A 118 21.44 0.17 -7.38
N ALA A 119 21.98 -0.68 -6.50
CA ALA A 119 21.24 -1.21 -5.34
C ALA A 119 20.76 -0.09 -4.40
N LEU A 120 21.62 0.92 -4.17
CA LEU A 120 21.25 2.13 -3.42
C LEU A 120 20.14 2.91 -4.13
N CYS A 121 20.24 3.12 -5.45
CA CYS A 121 19.17 3.77 -6.22
C CYS A 121 17.84 3.03 -6.11
N LEU A 122 17.83 1.69 -6.18
CA LEU A 122 16.63 0.88 -6.00
C LEU A 122 16.05 1.01 -4.58
N SER A 123 16.91 1.03 -3.56
CA SER A 123 16.50 1.23 -2.17
C SER A 123 15.86 2.61 -1.96
N PHE A 124 16.44 3.66 -2.54
CA PHE A 124 15.83 4.99 -2.55
C PHE A 124 14.52 5.02 -3.33
N ALA A 125 14.41 4.32 -4.45
CA ALA A 125 13.16 4.25 -5.21
C ALA A 125 12.02 3.64 -4.35
N PHE A 126 12.31 2.62 -3.54
CA PHE A 126 11.37 2.03 -2.58
C PHE A 126 10.83 3.05 -1.57
N LEU A 127 11.70 3.94 -1.07
CA LEU A 127 11.33 4.98 -0.09
C LEU A 127 10.66 6.19 -0.76
N LEU A 128 11.11 6.56 -1.95
CA LEU A 128 10.61 7.71 -2.69
C LEU A 128 9.27 7.43 -3.36
N TRP A 129 8.97 6.18 -3.71
CA TRP A 129 7.69 5.81 -4.32
C TRP A 129 6.47 6.23 -3.48
N PRO A 130 6.34 5.85 -2.19
CA PRO A 130 5.21 6.29 -1.36
C PRO A 130 5.20 7.81 -1.14
N LEU A 131 6.36 8.48 -1.15
CA LEU A 131 6.43 9.95 -1.12
C LEU A 131 5.89 10.56 -2.41
N ALA A 132 6.23 10.01 -3.57
CA ALA A 132 5.70 10.43 -4.86
C ALA A 132 4.18 10.24 -4.92
N ASP A 133 3.65 9.16 -4.35
CA ASP A 133 2.20 8.94 -4.20
C ASP A 133 1.53 10.02 -3.33
N ILE A 134 2.17 10.42 -2.22
CA ILE A 134 1.67 11.51 -1.38
C ILE A 134 1.75 12.86 -2.10
N ILE A 135 2.87 13.15 -2.77
CA ILE A 135 3.07 14.40 -3.51
C ILE A 135 2.06 14.52 -4.65
N THR A 136 1.89 13.48 -5.47
CA THR A 136 0.93 13.45 -6.58
C THR A 136 -0.50 13.59 -6.08
N MET A 137 -0.82 12.98 -4.93
CA MET A 137 -2.12 13.15 -4.29
C MET A 137 -2.34 14.60 -3.81
N LEU A 138 -1.36 15.23 -3.18
CA LEU A 138 -1.49 16.61 -2.68
C LEU A 138 -1.52 17.64 -3.82
N ALA A 139 -0.76 17.39 -4.89
CA ALA A 139 -0.68 18.26 -6.05
C ALA A 139 -1.92 18.18 -6.96
N ASN A 140 -2.64 17.05 -6.95
CA ASN A 140 -3.80 16.85 -7.80
C ASN A 140 -5.10 17.37 -7.15
N PRO A 141 -5.89 18.22 -7.82
CA PRO A 141 -7.20 18.68 -7.33
C PRO A 141 -8.17 17.55 -6.94
N GLN A 142 -8.07 16.40 -7.61
CA GLN A 142 -8.89 15.23 -7.38
C GLN A 142 -8.32 14.27 -6.32
N ARG A 143 -7.15 14.60 -5.74
CA ARG A 143 -6.47 13.84 -4.67
C ARG A 143 -6.27 12.35 -4.98
N ARG A 144 -5.86 12.08 -6.22
CA ARG A 144 -5.51 10.73 -6.70
C ARG A 144 -4.00 10.55 -6.60
N ALA A 145 -3.59 9.47 -5.95
CA ALA A 145 -2.19 9.03 -5.93
C ALA A 145 -1.79 8.51 -7.33
N ALA A 146 -0.49 8.44 -7.61
CA ALA A 146 0.02 7.95 -8.89
C ALA A 146 -0.47 6.52 -9.18
N HIS A 147 -0.45 5.63 -8.19
CA HIS A 147 -1.02 4.28 -8.36
C HIS A 147 -2.54 4.26 -8.57
N ASP A 148 -3.27 5.24 -8.02
CA ASP A 148 -4.72 5.32 -8.17
C ASP A 148 -5.09 5.78 -9.60
N PHE A 149 -4.25 6.62 -10.22
CA PHE A 149 -4.37 6.97 -11.63
C PHE A 149 -4.19 5.76 -12.55
N ILE A 150 -3.17 4.94 -12.29
CA ILE A 150 -2.90 3.71 -13.05
C ILE A 150 -4.07 2.74 -12.92
N ALA A 151 -4.66 2.63 -11.72
CA ALA A 151 -5.77 1.72 -11.45
C ALA A 151 -7.16 2.30 -11.82
N GLY A 152 -7.25 3.58 -12.18
CA GLY A 152 -8.53 4.27 -12.43
C GLY A 152 -9.44 4.33 -11.21
N THR A 153 -8.88 4.48 -10.00
CA THR A 153 -9.63 4.47 -8.73
C THR A 153 -9.60 5.82 -8.02
N VAL A 154 -10.57 6.05 -7.13
CA VAL A 154 -10.62 7.21 -6.24
C VAL A 154 -10.89 6.76 -4.82
N VAL A 155 -10.36 7.50 -3.84
CA VAL A 155 -10.71 7.27 -2.43
C VAL A 155 -11.81 8.21 -2.02
N VAL A 156 -12.86 7.61 -1.48
CA VAL A 156 -14.01 8.29 -0.92
C VAL A 156 -14.10 8.02 0.57
N LYS A 157 -14.75 8.93 1.28
CA LYS A 157 -15.02 8.77 2.70
C LYS A 157 -16.19 7.81 2.88
N VAL A 158 -16.06 6.87 3.82
CA VAL A 158 -17.16 5.94 4.13
C VAL A 158 -18.20 6.70 4.95
N THR A 159 -19.41 6.79 4.43
CA THR A 159 -20.57 7.33 5.15
C THR A 159 -21.37 6.20 5.81
N ALA A 160 -22.32 6.53 6.70
CA ALA A 160 -23.09 5.53 7.42
C ALA A 160 -23.93 4.62 6.49
N ASP A 161 -24.40 5.15 5.36
CA ASP A 161 -25.15 4.41 4.34
C ASP A 161 -24.31 3.30 3.70
N ASP A 162 -23.01 3.55 3.47
CA ASP A 162 -22.08 2.62 2.82
C ASP A 162 -21.78 1.36 3.66
N ARG A 163 -22.18 1.36 4.93
CA ARG A 163 -21.99 0.23 5.87
C ARG A 163 -23.17 -0.74 5.87
N VAL A 164 -24.33 -0.32 5.37
CA VAL A 164 -25.56 -1.15 5.35
C VAL A 164 -25.60 -2.06 4.12
N ILE A 165 -24.83 -1.73 3.09
CA ILE A 165 -24.82 -2.40 1.77
C ILE A 165 -23.56 -3.28 1.58
N ALA A 166 -22.71 -3.42 2.60
CA ALA A 166 -21.45 -4.15 2.55
C ALA A 166 -21.54 -5.53 3.19
#